data_AF-R5DXK9-F1
#
_entry.id   AF-R5DXK9-F1
#
_cell.length_a   1.000
_cell.length_b   1.000
_cell.length_c   1.000
_cell.angle_alpha   90.00
_cell.angle_beta   90.00
_cell.angle_gamma   90.00
#
_symmetry.space_group_name_H-M   'P 1'
#
loop_
_entity.id
_entity.type
_entity.pdbx_description
1 polymer ?
#
loop_
_entity_poly.entity_id
_entity_poly.type
_entity_poly.pdbx_seq_one_letter_code
_entity_poly.pdbx_strand_id
1 'polypeptide(L)'
;MLYALLGIAAAFCAYIQWGDEIPVPYVEKNQTKQEAKYIHNVNKRAEKEKYERTKMSRTPSGYMTVEEYEELSAPKDRMTMEVEIPKIPTPADMIYVPQPNYKIARYNNPPGSPEITITNTLYKRWQQNAQGIVSPDFKRLVYPSVYYYPNSGSTACDLFVINLEEAKSNMDRILTANTVHRLSEPILSTEKTNDNYFTFRTLTPVDFTPDGTKLLVKEKIGNTRDGIWKTTPIVYDFSVGNSYSLADVRDAIVYYWKETKGLNLNDKRWDIYPLGFSSSNPDWVVVNAVAYTGNTPVNLGVWIVTAHGERPRLMTMDNSSTVQIGMNGYKLVKDGVVAPSITEKEEQQLKRIEKASEKQKKAEDKAELKALKNSYKAKIKEMNAEFKESQKDYALREKIQSSTSGNEAIEKYKAIKAEQESKKAAELEKQKAKELKEIQKQQAKAAKQQNK
;
A
#
# COMPACT_ATOMS: atom_id res chain seq x y z
N MET A 1 -25.54 -14.99 -61.16
CA MET A 1 -25.25 -13.54 -61.12
C MET A 1 -26.24 -12.67 -61.88
N LEU A 2 -27.00 -13.15 -62.87
CA LEU A 2 -28.05 -12.34 -63.53
C LEU A 2 -29.27 -12.04 -62.63
N TYR A 3 -29.64 -12.93 -61.71
CA TYR A 3 -30.83 -12.74 -60.85
C TYR A 3 -30.63 -11.72 -59.71
N ALA A 4 -29.39 -11.46 -59.28
CA ALA A 4 -29.09 -10.46 -58.25
C ALA A 4 -29.12 -9.02 -58.82
N LEU A 5 -28.73 -8.86 -60.09
CA LEU A 5 -28.82 -7.57 -60.80
C LEU A 5 -30.27 -7.19 -61.15
N LEU A 6 -31.12 -8.18 -61.47
CA LEU A 6 -32.56 -7.97 -61.68
C LEU A 6 -33.29 -7.56 -60.40
N GLY A 7 -32.87 -8.07 -59.23
CA GLY A 7 -33.43 -7.65 -57.93
C GLY A 7 -33.10 -6.21 -57.55
N ILE A 8 -31.89 -5.74 -57.86
CA ILE A 8 -31.48 -4.34 -57.63
C ILE A 8 -32.18 -3.40 -58.62
N ALA A 9 -32.35 -3.81 -59.88
CA ALA A 9 -33.10 -3.05 -60.88
C ALA A 9 -34.60 -2.96 -60.55
N ALA A 10 -35.22 -4.04 -60.05
CA ALA A 10 -36.62 -4.02 -59.61
C ALA A 10 -36.84 -3.16 -58.36
N ALA A 11 -35.88 -3.13 -57.42
CA ALA A 11 -35.92 -2.24 -56.26
C ALA A 11 -35.74 -0.75 -56.66
N PHE A 12 -34.91 -0.46 -57.67
CA PHE A 12 -34.77 0.89 -58.22
C PHE A 12 -36.02 1.34 -58.99
N CYS A 13 -36.66 0.45 -59.76
CA CYS A 13 -37.91 0.77 -60.47
C CYS A 13 -39.10 0.94 -59.52
N ALA A 14 -39.18 0.16 -58.43
CA ALA A 14 -40.21 0.33 -57.40
C ALA A 14 -40.05 1.64 -56.61
N TYR A 15 -38.82 2.15 -56.46
CA TYR A 15 -38.57 3.46 -55.85
C TYR A 15 -38.96 4.63 -56.76
N ILE A 16 -39.03 4.40 -58.09
CA ILE A 16 -39.39 5.44 -59.07
C ILE A 16 -40.91 5.44 -59.37
N GLN A 17 -41.61 4.32 -59.18
CA GLN A 17 -43.06 4.22 -59.43
C GLN A 17 -43.96 4.63 -58.26
N TRP A 18 -43.43 4.79 -57.04
CA TRP A 18 -44.08 5.58 -56.01
C TRP A 18 -43.69 7.04 -56.22
N GLY A 19 -44.34 7.66 -57.20
CA GLY A 19 -44.47 9.10 -57.28
C GLY A 19 -45.28 9.59 -56.08
N ASP A 20 -44.66 9.58 -54.90
CA ASP A 20 -45.01 10.55 -53.88
C ASP A 20 -44.71 11.89 -54.53
N GLU A 21 -45.76 12.67 -54.78
CA GLU A 21 -45.67 14.10 -54.97
C GLU A 21 -44.59 14.60 -54.02
N ILE A 22 -43.45 15.06 -54.56
CA ILE A 22 -42.52 15.87 -53.78
C ILE A 22 -43.42 16.94 -53.19
N PRO A 23 -43.66 16.98 -51.87
CA PRO A 23 -44.47 18.04 -51.33
C PRO A 23 -43.67 19.28 -51.66
N VAL A 24 -44.16 20.03 -52.65
CA VAL A 24 -43.64 21.35 -52.99
C VAL A 24 -43.54 22.03 -51.63
N PRO A 25 -42.33 22.37 -51.14
CA PRO A 25 -42.19 22.78 -49.76
C PRO A 25 -43.18 23.89 -49.58
N TYR A 26 -44.17 23.71 -48.71
CA TYR A 26 -45.16 24.75 -48.46
C TYR A 26 -44.34 25.90 -47.88
N VAL A 27 -43.97 26.83 -48.75
CA VAL A 27 -43.23 28.04 -48.40
C VAL A 27 -44.27 28.85 -47.66
N GLU A 28 -44.34 28.65 -46.33
CA GLU A 28 -45.10 29.52 -45.46
C GLU A 28 -44.69 30.94 -45.81
N LYS A 29 -45.62 31.77 -46.31
CA LYS A 29 -45.35 33.14 -46.80
C LYS A 29 -44.79 34.09 -45.72
N ASN A 30 -44.61 33.62 -44.48
CA ASN A 30 -44.11 34.36 -43.33
C ASN A 30 -42.64 34.00 -43.04
N GLN A 31 -41.72 34.91 -43.40
CA GLN A 31 -40.26 34.74 -43.24
C GLN A 31 -39.85 34.38 -41.80
N THR A 32 -40.46 35.00 -40.81
CA THR A 32 -40.21 34.79 -39.37
C THR A 32 -40.53 33.37 -38.88
N LYS A 33 -41.55 32.70 -39.45
CA LYS A 33 -41.86 31.30 -39.12
C LYS A 33 -40.81 30.34 -39.69
N GLN A 34 -40.32 30.63 -40.89
CA GLN A 34 -39.24 29.86 -41.52
C GLN A 34 -37.92 30.02 -40.77
N GLU A 35 -37.59 31.25 -40.36
CA GLU A 35 -36.41 31.54 -39.53
C GLU A 35 -36.46 30.81 -38.19
N ALA A 36 -37.59 30.85 -37.47
CA ALA A 36 -37.75 30.13 -36.21
C ALA A 36 -37.60 28.60 -36.38
N LYS A 37 -38.16 28.04 -37.46
CA LYS A 37 -38.02 26.61 -37.79
C LYS A 37 -36.59 26.24 -38.17
N TYR A 38 -35.89 27.12 -38.87
CA TYR A 38 -34.48 26.97 -39.21
C TYR A 38 -33.60 26.99 -37.95
N ILE A 39 -33.76 28.00 -37.09
CA ILE A 39 -33.01 28.13 -35.82
C ILE A 39 -33.23 26.92 -34.92
N HIS A 40 -34.47 26.42 -34.80
CA HIS A 40 -34.76 25.20 -34.04
C HIS A 40 -34.04 23.96 -34.58
N ASN A 41 -33.99 23.81 -35.90
CA ASN A 41 -33.29 22.69 -36.53
C ASN A 41 -31.76 22.81 -36.38
N VAL A 42 -31.21 24.02 -36.42
CA VAL A 42 -29.79 24.29 -36.12
C VAL A 42 -29.48 23.93 -34.66
N ASN A 43 -30.30 24.37 -33.70
CA ASN A 43 -30.11 24.05 -32.28
C ASN A 43 -30.18 22.55 -31.99
N LYS A 44 -31.09 21.82 -32.66
CA LYS A 44 -31.14 20.35 -32.59
C LYS A 44 -29.88 19.68 -33.14
N ARG A 45 -29.33 20.19 -34.26
CA ARG A 45 -28.08 19.68 -34.84
C ARG A 45 -26.91 19.93 -33.90
N ALA A 46 -26.80 21.15 -33.35
CA ALA A 46 -25.76 21.50 -32.38
C ALA A 46 -25.83 20.62 -31.12
N GLU A 47 -27.02 20.34 -30.60
CA GLU A 47 -27.15 19.47 -29.42
C GLU A 47 -26.85 17.99 -29.72
N LYS A 48 -27.17 17.53 -30.94
CA LYS A 48 -26.77 16.20 -31.42
C LYS A 48 -25.25 16.10 -31.57
N GLU A 49 -24.60 17.14 -32.08
CA GLU A 49 -23.14 17.21 -32.19
C GLU A 49 -22.46 17.25 -30.81
N LYS A 50 -23.02 17.97 -29.84
CA LYS A 50 -22.53 17.95 -28.44
C LYS A 50 -22.61 16.56 -27.83
N TYR A 51 -23.71 15.84 -28.05
CA TYR A 51 -23.88 14.45 -27.59
C TYR A 51 -22.88 13.50 -28.26
N GLU A 52 -22.69 13.57 -29.57
CA GLU A 52 -21.70 12.73 -30.27
C GLU A 52 -20.27 13.10 -29.86
N ARG A 53 -19.95 14.38 -29.66
CA ARG A 53 -18.62 14.82 -29.19
C ARG A 53 -18.32 14.30 -27.78
N THR A 54 -19.26 14.42 -26.84
CA THR A 54 -19.12 13.88 -25.48
C THR A 54 -19.08 12.36 -25.43
N LYS A 55 -19.70 11.67 -26.39
CA LYS A 55 -19.58 10.22 -26.53
C LYS A 55 -18.21 9.82 -27.10
N MET A 56 -17.69 10.55 -28.08
CA MET A 56 -16.39 10.29 -28.71
C MET A 56 -15.22 10.63 -27.78
N SER A 57 -15.33 11.66 -26.93
CA SER A 57 -14.30 12.02 -25.97
C SER A 57 -14.09 10.97 -24.86
N ARG A 58 -15.03 10.04 -24.66
CA ARG A 58 -14.91 8.94 -23.67
C ARG A 58 -14.01 7.80 -24.13
N THR A 59 -13.95 7.57 -25.43
CA THR A 59 -13.03 6.61 -26.04
C THR A 59 -12.18 7.38 -27.03
N PRO A 60 -11.07 7.99 -26.60
CA PRO A 60 -10.24 8.80 -27.48
C PRO A 60 -9.81 7.94 -28.67
N SER A 61 -10.37 8.25 -29.85
CA SER A 61 -9.79 7.76 -31.09
C SER A 61 -8.39 8.33 -31.16
N GLY A 62 -7.38 7.54 -31.52
CA GLY A 62 -6.00 8.02 -31.67
C GLY A 62 -5.79 9.16 -32.69
N TYR A 63 -6.87 9.66 -33.28
CA TYR A 63 -6.92 10.88 -34.08
C TYR A 63 -7.42 12.01 -33.19
N MET A 64 -6.56 13.00 -32.94
CA MET A 64 -6.82 14.19 -32.16
C MET A 64 -6.56 15.42 -33.04
N THR A 65 -7.32 16.49 -32.86
CA THR A 65 -7.06 17.75 -33.58
C THR A 65 -5.80 18.43 -33.02
N VAL A 66 -5.18 19.33 -33.79
CA VAL A 66 -3.99 20.08 -33.33
C VAL A 66 -4.29 20.88 -32.06
N GLU A 67 -5.47 21.49 -31.99
CA GLU A 67 -5.95 22.25 -30.82
C GLU A 67 -6.08 21.36 -29.57
N GLU A 68 -6.66 20.16 -29.71
CA GLU A 68 -6.79 19.20 -28.60
C GLU A 68 -5.41 18.68 -28.14
N TYR A 69 -4.43 18.55 -29.06
CA TYR A 69 -3.04 18.24 -28.71
C TYR A 69 -2.37 19.36 -27.92
N GLU A 70 -2.57 20.62 -28.34
CA GLU A 70 -2.02 21.80 -27.68
C GLU A 70 -2.61 21.98 -26.26
N GLU A 71 -3.89 21.70 -26.06
CA GLU A 71 -4.51 21.71 -24.72
C GLU A 71 -3.99 20.58 -23.81
N LEU A 72 -3.80 19.37 -24.34
CA LEU A 72 -3.25 18.25 -23.56
C LEU A 72 -1.76 18.41 -23.26
N SER A 73 -1.01 19.06 -24.17
CA SER A 73 0.42 19.32 -24.04
C SER A 73 0.73 20.63 -23.30
N ALA A 74 -0.29 21.46 -23.03
CA ALA A 74 -0.14 22.65 -22.22
C ALA A 74 0.51 22.27 -20.86
N PRO A 75 1.55 23.01 -20.43
CA PRO A 75 2.30 22.68 -19.22
C PRO A 75 1.38 22.76 -18.00
N LYS A 76 1.00 21.59 -17.48
CA LYS A 76 0.26 21.47 -16.22
C LYS A 76 1.23 21.67 -15.05
N ASP A 77 0.79 22.42 -14.04
CA ASP A 77 1.58 22.69 -12.85
C ASP A 77 1.80 21.39 -12.06
N ARG A 78 3.08 21.06 -11.80
CA ARG A 78 3.51 19.80 -11.17
C ARG A 78 3.03 19.68 -9.71
N MET A 79 2.64 20.78 -9.10
CA MET A 79 2.21 20.85 -7.70
C MET A 79 0.72 20.50 -7.48
N THR A 80 -0.09 20.46 -8.54
CA THR A 80 -1.54 20.18 -8.47
C THR A 80 -1.96 18.82 -9.03
N MET A 81 -1.03 18.06 -9.62
CA MET A 81 -1.32 16.72 -10.13
C MET A 81 -0.98 15.66 -9.07
N GLU A 82 -2.01 14.98 -8.54
CA GLU A 82 -1.83 13.68 -7.90
C GLU A 82 -1.40 12.69 -8.99
N VAL A 83 -0.09 12.43 -9.07
CA VAL A 83 0.45 11.36 -9.90
C VAL A 83 0.04 10.05 -9.22
N GLU A 84 -1.07 9.46 -9.66
CA GLU A 84 -1.38 8.08 -9.33
C GLU A 84 -0.25 7.21 -9.90
N ILE A 85 0.65 6.76 -9.02
CA ILE A 85 1.67 5.78 -9.37
C ILE A 85 0.90 4.58 -9.92
N PRO A 86 1.05 4.21 -11.20
CA PRO A 86 0.33 3.08 -11.75
C PRO A 86 0.77 1.85 -10.97
N LYS A 87 -0.15 1.32 -10.15
CA LYS A 87 0.03 -0.01 -9.57
C LYS A 87 0.04 -0.96 -10.75
N ILE A 88 1.23 -1.41 -11.15
CA ILE A 88 1.40 -2.43 -12.18
C ILE A 88 0.60 -3.63 -11.68
N PRO A 89 -0.54 -3.98 -12.31
CA PRO A 89 -1.26 -5.17 -11.90
C PRO A 89 -0.34 -6.36 -12.20
N THR A 90 -0.04 -7.16 -11.18
CA THR A 90 0.67 -8.42 -11.38
C THR A 90 -0.16 -9.24 -12.39
N PRO A 91 0.39 -9.56 -13.57
CA PRO A 91 -0.39 -10.20 -14.63
C PRO A 91 -0.90 -11.56 -14.14
N ALA A 92 -2.16 -11.84 -14.43
CA ALA A 92 -2.82 -13.08 -14.04
C ALA A 92 -2.19 -14.35 -14.64
N ASP A 93 -1.36 -14.24 -15.68
CA ASP A 93 -0.56 -15.35 -16.19
C ASP A 93 0.80 -15.38 -15.47
N MET A 94 0.78 -15.77 -14.20
CA MET A 94 2.01 -15.96 -13.42
C MET A 94 2.61 -17.34 -13.72
N ILE A 95 3.73 -17.38 -14.42
CA ILE A 95 4.62 -18.55 -14.40
C ILE A 95 5.12 -18.68 -12.95
N TYR A 96 4.90 -19.82 -12.31
CA TYR A 96 5.35 -20.08 -10.95
C TYR A 96 6.87 -19.91 -10.84
N VAL A 97 7.30 -18.89 -10.09
CA VAL A 97 8.69 -18.67 -9.71
C VAL A 97 8.84 -19.11 -8.25
N PRO A 98 9.73 -20.06 -7.93
CA PRO A 98 10.00 -20.52 -6.56
C PRO A 98 10.30 -19.35 -5.62
N GLN A 99 9.34 -18.99 -4.76
CA GLN A 99 9.56 -17.96 -3.73
C GLN A 99 10.00 -18.63 -2.43
N PRO A 100 11.03 -18.10 -1.74
CA PRO A 100 11.44 -18.63 -0.45
C PRO A 100 10.32 -18.42 0.58
N ASN A 101 9.95 -19.50 1.27
CA ASN A 101 9.08 -19.41 2.43
C ASN A 101 9.91 -19.11 3.68
N TYR A 102 9.33 -18.42 4.65
CA TYR A 102 10.01 -18.03 5.88
C TYR A 102 9.20 -18.41 7.10
N LYS A 103 9.89 -18.80 8.17
CA LYS A 103 9.31 -19.03 9.50
C LYS A 103 10.02 -18.21 10.57
N ILE A 104 9.27 -17.83 11.58
CA ILE A 104 9.82 -17.20 12.78
C ILE A 104 10.31 -18.31 13.71
N ALA A 105 11.59 -18.29 14.03
CA ALA A 105 12.23 -19.22 14.96
C ALA A 105 12.81 -18.46 16.16
N ARG A 106 13.01 -19.15 17.29
CA ARG A 106 13.74 -18.60 18.43
C ARG A 106 15.19 -18.31 18.02
N TYR A 107 15.68 -17.13 18.36
CA TYR A 107 17.01 -16.67 17.98
C TYR A 107 18.11 -17.46 18.72
N ASN A 108 17.99 -17.53 20.05
CA ASN A 108 18.93 -18.16 20.98
C ASN A 108 18.61 -19.64 21.24
N ASN A 109 18.50 -20.46 20.17
CA ASN A 109 18.19 -21.89 20.27
C ASN A 109 19.24 -22.75 19.53
N PRO A 110 20.08 -23.52 20.24
CA PRO A 110 20.19 -23.66 21.70
C PRO A 110 20.79 -22.41 22.39
N PRO A 111 20.67 -22.25 23.71
CA PRO A 111 21.19 -21.08 24.43
C PRO A 111 22.71 -20.88 24.23
N GLY A 112 23.13 -19.64 23.98
CA GLY A 112 24.52 -19.25 23.72
C GLY A 112 25.01 -19.51 22.30
N SER A 113 24.22 -20.17 21.45
CA SER A 113 24.57 -20.50 20.06
C SER A 113 24.74 -19.33 19.09
N PRO A 114 24.12 -18.14 19.25
CA PRO A 114 24.22 -17.09 18.25
C PRO A 114 25.66 -16.61 18.06
N GLU A 115 26.17 -16.65 16.83
CA GLU A 115 27.51 -16.19 16.46
C GLU A 115 27.46 -15.48 15.11
N ILE A 116 28.27 -14.43 14.95
CA ILE A 116 28.40 -13.75 13.66
C ILE A 116 29.32 -14.56 12.76
N THR A 117 28.79 -14.97 11.61
CA THR A 117 29.60 -15.57 10.55
C THR A 117 30.13 -14.47 9.64
N ILE A 118 31.44 -14.25 9.67
CA ILE A 118 32.12 -13.34 8.75
C ILE A 118 32.36 -14.08 7.42
N THR A 119 31.87 -13.52 6.32
CA THR A 119 32.00 -14.12 4.98
C THR A 119 32.99 -13.34 4.13
N ASN A 120 33.44 -13.92 3.02
CA ASN A 120 34.30 -13.23 2.04
C ASN A 120 33.72 -11.93 1.50
N THR A 121 32.41 -11.71 1.65
CA THR A 121 31.77 -10.45 1.25
C THR A 121 32.25 -9.26 2.07
N LEU A 122 32.62 -9.46 3.34
CA LEU A 122 33.18 -8.41 4.20
C LEU A 122 34.45 -7.81 3.59
N TYR A 123 35.39 -8.65 3.14
CA TYR A 123 36.65 -8.16 2.55
C TYR A 123 36.46 -7.47 1.20
N LYS A 124 35.40 -7.83 0.45
CA LYS A 124 35.07 -7.23 -0.85
C LYS A 124 34.35 -5.89 -0.73
N ARG A 125 33.46 -5.74 0.25
CA ARG A 125 32.60 -4.56 0.43
C ARG A 125 33.01 -3.67 1.60
N TRP A 126 34.00 -4.10 2.37
CA TRP A 126 34.46 -3.51 3.64
C TRP A 126 33.38 -3.37 4.72
N GLN A 127 32.19 -3.92 4.48
CA GLN A 127 31.05 -3.91 5.38
C GLN A 127 30.20 -5.17 5.17
N GLN A 128 29.72 -5.75 6.27
CA GLN A 128 28.77 -6.85 6.28
C GLN A 128 27.74 -6.64 7.40
N ASN A 129 26.45 -6.64 7.05
CA ASN A 129 25.37 -6.70 8.04
C ASN A 129 25.08 -8.16 8.36
N ALA A 130 25.13 -8.54 9.63
CA ALA A 130 24.77 -9.90 10.04
C ALA A 130 23.26 -10.00 10.34
N GLN A 131 22.79 -11.24 10.51
CA GLN A 131 21.41 -11.48 10.91
C GLN A 131 21.15 -10.86 12.30
N GLY A 132 20.08 -10.06 12.39
CA GLY A 132 19.66 -9.45 13.64
C GLY A 132 18.72 -10.32 14.47
N ILE A 133 18.48 -9.86 15.70
CA ILE A 133 17.50 -10.40 16.64
C ILE A 133 16.28 -9.48 16.69
N VAL A 134 15.09 -10.06 16.78
CA VAL A 134 13.84 -9.32 16.93
C VAL A 134 13.38 -9.39 18.39
N SER A 135 12.90 -8.26 18.91
CA SER A 135 12.39 -8.17 20.27
C SER A 135 11.15 -9.05 20.48
N PRO A 136 10.85 -9.48 21.71
CA PRO A 136 9.72 -10.39 21.99
C PRO A 136 8.35 -9.81 21.60
N ASP A 137 8.24 -8.49 21.62
CA ASP A 137 7.05 -7.71 21.27
C ASP A 137 6.98 -7.32 19.77
N PHE A 138 7.96 -7.74 18.96
CA PHE A 138 8.06 -7.43 17.52
C PHE A 138 8.02 -5.93 17.19
N LYS A 139 8.52 -5.09 18.10
CA LYS A 139 8.64 -3.63 17.88
C LYS A 139 10.01 -3.20 17.38
N ARG A 140 11.05 -3.98 17.65
CA ARG A 140 12.44 -3.61 17.33
C ARG A 140 13.20 -4.79 16.74
N LEU A 141 14.03 -4.50 15.77
CA LEU A 141 15.04 -5.41 15.24
C LEU A 141 16.41 -4.82 15.51
N VAL A 142 17.27 -5.60 16.16
CA VAL A 142 18.64 -5.20 16.48
C VAL A 142 19.60 -6.04 15.65
N TYR A 143 20.47 -5.40 14.87
CA TYR A 143 21.40 -6.10 14.01
C TYR A 143 22.82 -5.51 14.09
N PRO A 144 23.86 -6.36 14.01
CA PRO A 144 25.23 -5.89 13.98
C PRO A 144 25.68 -5.60 12.54
N SER A 145 26.42 -4.51 12.39
CA SER A 145 27.15 -4.15 11.17
C SER A 145 28.64 -4.25 11.44
N VAL A 146 29.30 -5.17 10.74
CA VAL A 146 30.75 -5.40 10.84
C VAL A 146 31.44 -4.63 9.72
N TYR A 147 32.47 -3.88 10.08
CA TYR A 147 33.32 -3.11 9.17
C TYR A 147 34.72 -3.71 9.14
N TYR A 148 35.33 -3.70 7.97
CA TYR A 148 36.71 -4.13 7.78
C TYR A 148 37.58 -2.93 7.39
N TYR A 149 38.71 -2.79 8.07
CA TYR A 149 39.70 -1.75 7.84
C TYR A 149 40.94 -2.36 7.17
N PRO A 150 41.12 -2.16 5.85
CA PRO A 150 42.21 -2.80 5.10
C PRO A 150 43.61 -2.41 5.60
N ASN A 151 43.78 -1.17 6.07
CA ASN A 151 45.09 -0.65 6.49
C ASN A 151 45.67 -1.41 7.68
N SER A 152 44.83 -1.76 8.66
CA SER A 152 45.22 -2.54 9.85
C SER A 152 44.89 -4.02 9.70
N GLY A 153 44.10 -4.40 8.70
CA GLY A 153 43.55 -5.75 8.56
C GLY A 153 42.56 -6.09 9.68
N SER A 154 41.99 -5.09 10.34
CA SER A 154 41.18 -5.25 11.55
C SER A 154 39.69 -5.08 11.29
N THR A 155 38.84 -5.61 12.18
CA THR A 155 37.39 -5.43 12.13
C THR A 155 36.88 -4.63 13.31
N ALA A 156 35.89 -3.78 13.07
CA ALA A 156 35.07 -3.17 14.11
C ALA A 156 33.60 -3.50 13.88
N CYS A 157 32.77 -3.35 14.90
CA CYS A 157 31.36 -3.66 14.81
C CYS A 157 30.54 -2.57 15.50
N ASP A 158 29.45 -2.18 14.85
CA ASP A 158 28.44 -1.31 15.44
C ASP A 158 27.10 -2.08 15.52
N LEU A 159 26.30 -1.81 16.53
CA LEU A 159 25.00 -2.43 16.74
C LEU A 159 23.89 -1.40 16.51
N PHE A 160 23.02 -1.66 15.54
CA PHE A 160 21.94 -0.74 15.15
C PHE A 160 20.57 -1.30 15.48
N VAL A 161 19.60 -0.39 15.63
CA VAL A 161 18.19 -0.70 15.89
C VAL A 161 17.35 -0.22 14.70
N ILE A 162 16.39 -1.04 14.29
CA ILE A 162 15.33 -0.70 13.35
C ILE A 162 14.01 -0.82 14.10
N ASN A 163 13.21 0.26 14.08
CA ASN A 163 11.85 0.21 14.60
C ASN A 163 10.95 -0.47 13.56
N LEU A 164 10.17 -1.45 14.00
CA LEU A 164 9.30 -2.24 13.13
C LEU A 164 7.90 -1.62 13.06
N GLU A 165 7.26 -1.67 11.88
CA GLU A 165 5.95 -1.06 11.65
C GLU A 165 4.81 -1.84 12.32
N GLU A 166 4.07 -1.22 13.24
CA GLU A 166 3.03 -1.92 14.01
C GLU A 166 1.78 -2.33 13.18
N ALA A 167 1.56 -1.71 12.01
CA ALA A 167 0.37 -1.99 11.19
C ALA A 167 0.41 -3.37 10.48
N LYS A 168 1.59 -3.98 10.34
CA LYS A 168 1.79 -5.22 9.57
C LYS A 168 1.75 -6.47 10.44
N SER A 169 1.61 -7.65 9.81
CA SER A 169 1.78 -8.93 10.50
C SER A 169 3.21 -9.10 11.01
N ASN A 170 3.42 -9.89 12.08
CA ASN A 170 4.76 -10.07 12.68
C ASN A 170 5.82 -10.57 11.67
N MET A 171 5.42 -11.37 10.68
CA MET A 171 6.31 -11.83 9.61
C MET A 171 6.68 -10.69 8.67
N ASP A 172 5.67 -9.95 8.20
CA ASP A 172 5.86 -8.87 7.23
C ASP A 172 6.64 -7.70 7.84
N ARG A 173 6.49 -7.46 9.14
CA ARG A 173 7.31 -6.52 9.92
C ARG A 173 8.80 -6.81 9.75
N ILE A 174 9.18 -8.08 9.89
CA ILE A 174 10.59 -8.49 9.81
C ILE A 174 11.07 -8.48 8.35
N LEU A 175 10.24 -8.95 7.41
CA LEU A 175 10.59 -9.00 5.98
C LEU A 175 10.75 -7.61 5.34
N THR A 176 9.93 -6.65 5.76
CA THR A 176 10.00 -5.28 5.24
C THR A 176 11.01 -4.40 5.98
N ALA A 177 11.61 -4.89 7.07
CA ALA A 177 12.63 -4.17 7.81
C ALA A 177 13.85 -3.88 6.91
N ASN A 178 14.17 -2.60 6.74
CA ASN A 178 15.28 -2.15 5.91
C ASN A 178 16.22 -1.27 6.71
N THR A 179 17.53 -1.43 6.46
CA THR A 179 18.60 -0.59 7.01
C THR A 179 18.43 0.90 6.77
N VAL A 180 17.63 1.33 5.79
CA VAL A 180 17.28 2.75 5.56
C VAL A 180 16.50 3.34 6.75
N HIS A 181 15.68 2.52 7.43
CA HIS A 181 14.85 2.93 8.56
C HIS A 181 15.52 2.69 9.92
N ARG A 182 16.84 2.47 9.93
CA ARG A 182 17.60 2.31 11.18
C ARG A 182 17.72 3.65 11.91
N LEU A 183 17.85 3.58 13.24
CA LEU A 183 18.32 4.72 14.02
C LEU A 183 19.72 5.12 13.56
N SER A 184 19.95 6.43 13.42
CA SER A 184 21.21 6.97 12.89
C SER A 184 22.41 6.62 13.77
N GLU A 185 22.22 6.64 15.09
CA GLU A 185 23.26 6.33 16.06
C GLU A 185 23.21 4.86 16.47
N PRO A 186 24.38 4.18 16.48
CA PRO A 186 24.46 2.81 16.99
C PRO A 186 24.30 2.80 18.52
N ILE A 187 23.59 1.80 19.04
CA ILE A 187 23.39 1.63 20.49
C ILE A 187 24.65 1.12 21.20
N LEU A 188 25.51 0.41 20.49
CA LEU A 188 26.81 -0.07 20.94
C LEU A 188 27.78 0.00 19.77
N SER A 189 29.03 0.35 20.05
CA SER A 189 30.12 0.33 19.07
C SER A 189 31.36 -0.26 19.72
N THR A 190 32.09 -1.10 18.99
CA THR A 190 33.42 -1.54 19.43
C THR A 190 34.43 -0.41 19.21
N GLU A 191 35.58 -0.55 19.86
CA GLU A 191 36.73 0.31 19.61
C GLU A 191 37.14 0.28 18.12
N LYS A 192 37.42 1.47 17.56
CA LYS A 192 37.81 1.68 16.14
C LYS A 192 39.27 2.09 15.98
N THR A 193 40.07 1.99 17.04
CA THR A 193 41.50 2.28 17.00
C THR A 193 42.24 1.27 16.12
N ASN A 194 43.24 1.76 15.41
CA ASN A 194 44.03 1.01 14.43
C ASN A 194 45.39 0.56 14.98
N ASP A 195 45.61 0.65 16.29
CA ASP A 195 46.93 0.44 16.90
C ASP A 195 47.37 -1.04 16.83
N ASN A 196 46.42 -1.96 16.73
CA ASN A 196 46.65 -3.40 16.68
C ASN A 196 46.23 -3.99 15.33
N TYR A 197 47.21 -4.52 14.60
CA TYR A 197 47.00 -5.20 13.32
C TYR A 197 46.29 -6.55 13.47
N PHE A 198 45.45 -6.89 12.49
CA PHE A 198 44.71 -8.15 12.40
C PHE A 198 43.80 -8.44 13.61
N THR A 199 43.32 -7.39 14.29
CA THR A 199 42.39 -7.55 15.40
C THR A 199 40.97 -7.68 14.89
N PHE A 200 40.24 -8.66 15.42
CA PHE A 200 38.80 -8.75 15.18
C PHE A 200 38.05 -8.32 16.44
N ARG A 201 37.12 -7.38 16.26
CA ARG A 201 36.16 -6.96 17.28
C ARG A 201 34.75 -7.14 16.71
N THR A 202 33.90 -7.90 17.42
CA THR A 202 32.53 -8.20 16.97
C THR A 202 31.54 -8.11 18.12
N LEU A 203 30.37 -7.52 17.87
CA LEU A 203 29.25 -7.46 18.80
C LEU A 203 28.13 -8.38 18.32
N THR A 204 27.86 -9.47 19.03
CA THR A 204 26.78 -10.39 18.69
C THR A 204 25.64 -10.25 19.69
N PRO A 205 24.42 -9.86 19.27
CA PRO A 205 23.27 -9.94 20.16
C PRO A 205 22.98 -11.40 20.49
N VAL A 206 22.65 -11.68 21.75
CA VAL A 206 22.40 -13.03 22.28
C VAL A 206 20.91 -13.25 22.53
N ASP A 207 20.29 -12.48 23.43
CA ASP A 207 18.87 -12.58 23.72
C ASP A 207 18.31 -11.31 24.38
N PHE A 208 16.98 -11.18 24.42
CA PHE A 208 16.25 -10.15 25.16
C PHE A 208 15.75 -10.66 26.52
N THR A 209 15.46 -9.73 27.42
CA THR A 209 14.56 -10.01 28.55
C THR A 209 13.14 -10.29 28.05
N PRO A 210 12.28 -11.01 28.81
CA PRO A 210 10.91 -11.29 28.40
C PRO A 210 10.10 -10.04 28.03
N ASP A 211 10.34 -8.94 28.74
CA ASP A 211 9.67 -7.65 28.51
C ASP A 211 10.27 -6.84 27.36
N GLY A 212 11.37 -7.30 26.75
CA GLY A 212 12.06 -6.61 25.65
C GLY A 212 12.79 -5.32 26.05
N THR A 213 12.92 -5.05 27.35
CA THR A 213 13.54 -3.83 27.91
C THR A 213 15.05 -3.86 27.93
N LYS A 214 15.67 -5.04 28.01
CA LYS A 214 17.12 -5.21 27.99
C LYS A 214 17.55 -6.20 26.91
N LEU A 215 18.71 -5.95 26.31
CA LEU A 215 19.37 -6.83 25.35
C LEU A 215 20.72 -7.27 25.88
N LEU A 216 20.97 -8.58 25.88
CA LEU A 216 22.29 -9.15 26.12
C LEU A 216 23.05 -9.21 24.80
N VAL A 217 24.26 -8.65 24.80
CA VAL A 217 25.20 -8.63 23.69
C VAL A 217 26.50 -9.23 24.18
N LYS A 218 27.20 -9.97 23.32
CA LYS A 218 28.57 -10.40 23.58
C LYS A 218 29.53 -9.67 22.67
N GLU A 219 30.49 -9.00 23.27
CA GLU A 219 31.65 -8.47 22.57
C GLU A 219 32.74 -9.53 22.57
N LYS A 220 33.26 -9.85 21.38
CA LYS A 220 34.44 -10.69 21.23
C LYS A 220 35.58 -9.86 20.66
N ILE A 221 36.72 -9.98 21.32
CA ILE A 221 37.97 -9.35 20.92
C ILE A 221 39.01 -10.46 20.76
N GLY A 222 39.75 -10.42 19.67
CA GLY A 222 40.86 -11.33 19.42
C GLY A 222 41.70 -10.91 18.24
N ASN A 223 42.59 -11.80 17.84
CA ASN A 223 43.43 -11.63 16.68
C ASN A 223 43.24 -12.79 15.71
N THR A 224 43.22 -12.51 14.41
CA THR A 224 43.04 -13.56 13.39
C THR A 224 44.09 -14.68 13.47
N ARG A 225 45.28 -14.39 14.02
CA ARG A 225 46.37 -15.36 14.18
C ARG A 225 46.42 -16.01 15.57
N ASP A 226 46.15 -15.25 16.63
CA ASP A 226 46.24 -15.71 18.03
C ASP A 226 44.90 -16.17 18.62
N GLY A 227 43.80 -16.04 17.86
CA GLY A 227 42.46 -16.44 18.28
C GLY A 227 41.79 -15.44 19.24
N ILE A 228 40.78 -15.92 19.98
CA ILE A 228 39.92 -15.08 20.83
C ILE A 228 40.64 -14.75 22.15
N TRP A 229 40.88 -13.47 22.41
CA TRP A 229 41.51 -13.00 23.66
C TRP A 229 40.52 -12.91 24.80
N LYS A 230 39.33 -12.36 24.53
CA LYS A 230 38.32 -12.08 25.55
C LYS A 230 36.93 -12.02 24.93
N THR A 231 35.97 -12.69 25.56
CA THR A 231 34.55 -12.40 25.42
C THR A 231 34.07 -11.61 26.64
N THR A 232 33.38 -10.49 26.40
CA THR A 232 32.76 -9.64 27.42
C THR A 232 31.24 -9.57 27.17
N PRO A 233 30.40 -10.05 28.10
CA PRO A 233 28.97 -9.81 28.06
C PRO A 233 28.67 -8.35 28.39
N ILE A 234 27.76 -7.76 27.63
CA ILE A 234 27.29 -6.38 27.77
C ILE A 234 25.77 -6.43 27.78
N VAL A 235 25.13 -5.75 28.73
CA VAL A 235 23.68 -5.58 28.75
C VAL A 235 23.34 -4.15 28.36
N TYR A 236 22.50 -3.99 27.34
CA TYR A 236 21.96 -2.69 26.95
C TYR A 236 20.53 -2.56 27.48
N ASP A 237 20.23 -1.48 28.21
CA ASP A 237 18.89 -1.17 28.70
C ASP A 237 18.25 -0.08 27.82
N PHE A 238 17.19 -0.45 27.10
CA PHE A 238 16.46 0.48 26.21
C PHE A 238 15.64 1.52 26.97
N SER A 239 15.32 1.27 28.25
CA SER A 239 14.53 2.17 29.09
C SER A 239 15.37 3.36 29.53
N VAL A 240 16.65 3.10 29.85
CA VAL A 240 17.61 4.12 30.30
C VAL A 240 18.44 4.67 29.14
N GLY A 241 18.62 3.89 28.06
CA GLY A 241 19.49 4.25 26.94
C GLY A 241 20.98 4.11 27.30
N ASN A 242 21.33 3.16 28.17
CA ASN A 242 22.69 2.94 28.63
C ASN A 242 23.09 1.47 28.60
N SER A 243 24.39 1.21 28.58
CA SER A 243 24.97 -0.14 28.56
C SER A 243 25.81 -0.43 29.80
N TYR A 244 25.72 -1.66 30.30
CA TYR A 244 26.46 -2.16 31.44
C TYR A 244 27.39 -3.30 31.01
N SER A 245 28.69 -3.13 31.24
CA SER A 245 29.70 -4.17 30.98
C SER A 245 29.73 -5.15 32.14
N LEU A 246 29.60 -6.45 31.86
CA LEU A 246 29.64 -7.51 32.87
C LEU A 246 31.06 -8.06 33.05
N ALA A 247 32.06 -7.18 33.06
CA ALA A 247 33.48 -7.55 33.15
C ALA A 247 33.81 -8.28 34.47
N ASP A 248 33.16 -7.87 35.57
CA ASP A 248 33.36 -8.37 36.93
C ASP A 248 33.16 -9.89 37.06
N VAL A 249 32.37 -10.50 36.17
CA VAL A 249 32.21 -11.97 36.11
C VAL A 249 33.56 -12.64 35.90
N ARG A 250 34.40 -12.10 35.02
CA ARG A 250 35.70 -12.70 34.74
C ARG A 250 36.61 -12.64 35.95
N ASP A 251 36.64 -11.50 36.63
CA ASP A 251 37.48 -11.29 37.81
C ASP A 251 37.05 -12.21 38.95
N ALA A 252 35.73 -12.41 39.14
CA ALA A 252 35.21 -13.35 40.12
C ALA A 252 35.55 -14.82 39.80
N ILE A 253 35.53 -15.21 38.52
CA ILE A 253 35.96 -16.56 38.09
C ILE A 253 37.45 -16.76 38.40
N VAL A 254 38.30 -15.80 38.02
CA VAL A 254 39.74 -15.85 38.28
C VAL A 254 40.02 -15.95 39.78
N TYR A 255 39.37 -15.10 40.57
CA TYR A 255 39.50 -15.09 42.02
C TYR A 255 39.10 -16.44 42.63
N TYR A 256 37.92 -16.97 42.26
CA TYR A 256 37.45 -18.25 42.79
C TYR A 256 38.42 -19.40 42.49
N TRP A 257 38.87 -19.55 41.24
CA TRP A 257 39.75 -20.66 40.86
C TRP A 257 41.13 -20.55 41.50
N LYS A 258 41.63 -19.32 41.68
CA LYS A 258 42.88 -19.08 42.39
C LYS A 258 42.75 -19.44 43.88
N GLU A 259 41.76 -18.91 44.57
CA GLU A 259 41.62 -19.04 46.03
C GLU A 259 41.12 -20.43 46.45
N THR A 260 40.16 -21.02 45.73
CA THR A 260 39.56 -22.31 46.14
C THR A 260 40.22 -23.54 45.54
N LYS A 261 40.88 -23.41 44.37
CA LYS A 261 41.47 -24.53 43.64
C LYS A 261 42.98 -24.38 43.38
N GLY A 262 43.58 -23.26 43.76
CA GLY A 262 45.01 -22.98 43.53
C GLY A 262 45.37 -22.82 42.05
N LEU A 263 44.39 -22.61 41.15
CA LEU A 263 44.60 -22.53 39.71
C LEU A 263 44.67 -21.07 39.27
N ASN A 264 45.82 -20.65 38.76
CA ASN A 264 45.97 -19.34 38.13
C ASN A 264 45.45 -19.37 36.69
N LEU A 265 44.25 -18.83 36.46
CA LEU A 265 43.65 -18.76 35.13
C LEU A 265 44.33 -17.76 34.20
N ASN A 266 45.11 -16.81 34.72
CA ASN A 266 45.84 -15.85 33.87
C ASN A 266 46.91 -16.53 33.01
N ASP A 267 47.43 -17.67 33.46
CA ASP A 267 48.45 -18.45 32.75
C ASP A 267 47.83 -19.48 31.78
N LYS A 268 46.49 -19.51 31.68
CA LYS A 268 45.74 -20.51 30.90
C LYS A 268 44.88 -19.81 29.86
N ARG A 269 44.63 -20.49 28.74
CA ARG A 269 43.66 -20.00 27.75
C ARG A 269 42.26 -20.41 28.19
N TRP A 270 41.41 -19.43 28.48
CA TRP A 270 40.03 -19.64 28.89
C TRP A 270 39.16 -18.49 28.42
N ASP A 271 37.86 -18.73 28.30
CA ASP A 271 36.91 -17.71 27.91
C ASP A 271 35.53 -17.95 28.52
N ILE A 272 34.64 -16.97 28.36
CA ILE A 272 33.27 -17.02 28.85
C ILE A 272 32.26 -16.96 27.70
N TYR A 273 31.20 -17.74 27.84
CA TYR A 273 30.11 -17.86 26.88
C TYR A 273 28.81 -17.41 27.53
N PRO A 274 28.32 -16.19 27.23
CA PRO A 274 27.03 -15.76 27.72
C PRO A 274 25.94 -16.60 27.05
N LEU A 275 25.14 -17.27 27.88
CA LEU A 275 24.12 -18.19 27.41
C LEU A 275 22.77 -17.49 27.22
N GLY A 276 22.47 -16.48 28.04
CA GLY A 276 21.20 -15.74 28.00
C GLY A 276 20.79 -15.22 29.37
N PHE A 277 19.58 -14.69 29.47
CA PHE A 277 18.96 -14.34 30.76
C PHE A 277 18.39 -15.60 31.43
N SER A 278 18.42 -15.65 32.77
CA SER A 278 17.77 -16.73 33.52
C SER A 278 16.26 -16.70 33.31
N SER A 279 15.66 -17.88 33.08
CA SER A 279 14.21 -17.99 32.94
C SER A 279 13.46 -17.76 34.27
N SER A 280 14.11 -17.98 35.41
CA SER A 280 13.48 -17.81 36.74
C SER A 280 13.54 -16.37 37.24
N ASN A 281 14.60 -15.65 36.90
CA ASN A 281 14.76 -14.24 37.24
C ASN A 281 15.51 -13.52 36.11
N PRO A 282 14.79 -12.76 35.25
CA PRO A 282 15.37 -12.07 34.10
C PRO A 282 16.38 -10.98 34.41
N ASP A 283 16.58 -10.60 35.68
CA ASP A 283 17.68 -9.71 36.07
C ASP A 283 19.04 -10.41 36.06
N TRP A 284 19.07 -11.74 36.10
CA TRP A 284 20.32 -12.50 36.07
C TRP A 284 20.72 -12.90 34.65
N VAL A 285 21.96 -12.61 34.30
CA VAL A 285 22.64 -13.10 33.11
C VAL A 285 23.42 -14.36 33.46
N VAL A 286 23.21 -15.43 32.69
CA VAL A 286 23.89 -16.72 32.85
C VAL A 286 25.04 -16.81 31.87
N VAL A 287 26.21 -17.20 32.38
CA VAL A 287 27.46 -17.29 31.62
C VAL A 287 28.14 -18.62 31.92
N ASN A 288 28.59 -19.33 30.88
CA ASN A 288 29.39 -20.54 31.03
C ASN A 288 30.88 -20.24 30.85
N ALA A 289 31.72 -20.63 31.79
CA ALA A 289 33.17 -20.42 31.70
C ALA A 289 33.86 -21.70 31.23
N VAL A 290 34.81 -21.59 30.31
CA VAL A 290 35.46 -22.76 29.70
C VAL A 290 36.95 -22.51 29.50
N ALA A 291 37.78 -23.49 29.87
CA ALA A 291 39.22 -23.50 29.60
C ALA A 291 39.54 -24.36 28.38
N TYR A 292 40.44 -23.87 27.52
CA TYR A 292 40.92 -24.58 26.35
C TYR A 292 42.24 -25.30 26.68
N THR A 293 42.19 -26.63 26.62
CA THR A 293 43.32 -27.51 26.99
C THR A 293 43.99 -28.16 25.77
N GLY A 294 43.62 -27.76 24.55
CA GLY A 294 44.06 -28.39 23.29
C GLY A 294 43.25 -29.61 22.87
N ASN A 295 42.56 -30.26 23.81
CA ASN A 295 41.62 -31.36 23.57
C ASN A 295 40.17 -30.88 23.80
N THR A 296 39.34 -31.67 24.50
CA THR A 296 38.00 -31.27 24.92
C THR A 296 38.08 -30.10 25.92
N PRO A 297 37.40 -28.98 25.66
CA PRO A 297 37.38 -27.86 26.59
C PRO A 297 36.85 -28.27 27.97
N VAL A 298 37.48 -27.77 29.02
CA VAL A 298 37.11 -28.08 30.41
C VAL A 298 36.18 -27.00 30.94
N ASN A 299 35.03 -27.41 31.47
CA ASN A 299 34.09 -26.48 32.08
C ASN A 299 34.65 -25.92 33.40
N LEU A 300 34.68 -24.59 33.52
CA LEU A 300 35.08 -23.84 34.71
C LEU A 300 33.88 -23.42 35.58
N GLY A 301 32.70 -23.92 35.25
CA GLY A 301 31.44 -23.69 35.92
C GLY A 301 30.52 -22.74 35.16
N VAL A 302 29.25 -22.80 35.54
CA VAL A 302 28.21 -21.85 35.13
C VAL A 302 28.05 -20.80 36.21
N TRP A 303 28.13 -19.54 35.78
CA TRP A 303 28.14 -18.36 36.62
C TRP A 303 26.92 -17.48 36.31
N ILE A 304 26.49 -16.72 37.30
CA ILE A 304 25.43 -15.73 37.16
C ILE A 304 25.92 -14.36 37.63
N VAL A 305 25.41 -13.31 37.02
CA VAL A 305 25.64 -11.91 37.38
C VAL A 305 24.37 -11.11 37.17
N THR A 306 24.16 -10.04 37.91
CA THR A 306 23.02 -9.16 37.65
C THR A 306 23.21 -8.44 36.31
N ALA A 307 22.12 -7.94 35.72
CA ALA A 307 22.13 -7.20 34.47
C ALA A 307 22.97 -5.92 34.52
N HIS A 308 23.30 -5.44 35.72
CA HIS A 308 24.13 -4.26 35.97
C HIS A 308 25.61 -4.60 36.22
N GLY A 309 26.00 -5.89 36.21
CA GLY A 309 27.38 -6.32 36.45
C GLY A 309 27.70 -6.65 37.90
N GLU A 310 26.71 -6.59 38.80
CA GLU A 310 26.95 -6.74 40.23
C GLU A 310 26.85 -8.19 40.70
N ARG A 311 27.54 -8.49 41.81
CA ARG A 311 27.41 -9.74 42.58
C ARG A 311 27.54 -11.01 41.73
N PRO A 312 28.65 -11.21 41.00
CA PRO A 312 28.90 -12.46 40.30
C PRO A 312 28.95 -13.65 41.27
N ARG A 313 28.29 -14.76 40.91
CA ARG A 313 28.21 -15.97 41.74
C ARG A 313 28.32 -17.23 40.89
N LEU A 314 28.97 -18.25 41.44
CA LEU A 314 28.98 -19.59 40.87
C LEU A 314 27.60 -20.23 41.12
N MET A 315 26.98 -20.74 40.05
CA MET A 315 25.69 -21.42 40.12
C MET A 315 25.86 -22.94 40.19
N THR A 316 26.68 -23.51 39.30
CA THR A 316 27.01 -24.94 39.30
C THR A 316 28.35 -25.20 38.64
N MET A 317 29.03 -26.28 39.04
CA MET A 317 30.23 -26.78 38.35
C MET A 317 29.89 -27.74 37.21
N ASP A 318 28.65 -28.21 37.14
CA ASP A 318 28.21 -29.11 36.08
C ASP A 318 27.96 -28.36 34.77
N ASN A 319 27.87 -29.11 33.67
CA ASN A 319 27.57 -28.57 32.36
C ASN A 319 26.21 -27.82 32.35
N SER A 320 26.10 -26.82 31.49
CA SER A 320 24.98 -25.87 31.40
C SER A 320 23.60 -26.48 31.13
N SER A 321 23.50 -27.79 30.90
CA SER A 321 22.25 -28.50 30.58
C SER A 321 21.20 -28.48 31.70
N THR A 322 21.58 -28.12 32.94
CA THR A 322 20.66 -28.03 34.08
C THR A 322 20.05 -26.64 34.27
N VAL A 323 20.55 -25.61 33.59
CA VAL A 323 20.12 -24.22 33.79
C VAL A 323 19.03 -23.83 32.80
N GLN A 324 17.91 -23.31 33.30
CA GLN A 324 16.80 -22.84 32.48
C GLN A 324 17.06 -21.41 31.99
N ILE A 325 17.19 -21.24 30.68
CA ILE A 325 17.60 -19.98 30.05
C ILE A 325 16.46 -19.46 29.19
N GLY A 326 16.20 -18.16 29.29
CA GLY A 326 15.25 -17.47 28.44
C GLY A 326 15.64 -17.56 26.96
N MET A 327 14.63 -17.61 26.10
CA MET A 327 14.79 -17.66 24.65
C MET A 327 13.77 -16.70 24.04
N ASN A 328 13.90 -15.42 24.37
CA ASN A 328 12.82 -14.46 24.17
C ASN A 328 12.84 -13.84 22.77
N GLY A 329 14.03 -13.67 22.19
CA GLY A 329 14.20 -13.08 20.87
C GLY A 329 13.93 -14.05 19.71
N TYR A 330 13.61 -13.46 18.56
CA TYR A 330 13.24 -14.20 17.35
C TYR A 330 14.15 -13.89 16.16
N LYS A 331 14.20 -14.81 15.19
CA LYS A 331 14.80 -14.63 13.86
C LYS A 331 13.92 -15.19 12.76
N LEU A 332 14.16 -14.69 11.56
CA LEU A 332 13.61 -15.23 10.33
C LEU A 332 14.49 -16.38 9.81
N VAL A 333 13.91 -17.53 9.53
CA VAL A 333 14.60 -18.68 8.92
C VAL A 333 13.88 -19.09 7.65
N LYS A 334 14.63 -19.39 6.59
CA LYS A 334 14.06 -19.93 5.35
C LYS A 334 13.49 -21.33 5.63
N ASP A 335 12.22 -21.51 5.31
CA ASP A 335 11.45 -22.74 5.53
C ASP A 335 10.99 -23.33 4.19
N GLY A 336 11.97 -23.56 3.30
CA GLY A 336 11.72 -24.12 1.97
C GLY A 336 11.17 -23.09 0.98
N VAL A 337 10.33 -23.58 0.07
CA VAL A 337 9.76 -22.82 -1.05
C VAL A 337 8.24 -22.87 -0.96
N VAL A 338 7.57 -21.76 -1.24
CA VAL A 338 6.11 -21.68 -1.29
C VAL A 338 5.58 -22.70 -2.30
N ALA A 339 4.68 -23.59 -1.90
CA ALA A 339 4.20 -24.65 -2.79
C ALA A 339 3.44 -24.07 -4.01
N PRO A 340 3.60 -24.66 -5.23
CA PRO A 340 2.91 -24.18 -6.44
C PRO A 340 1.39 -24.09 -6.30
N SER A 341 0.79 -25.00 -5.52
CA SER A 341 -0.66 -25.08 -5.31
C SER A 341 -1.24 -23.88 -4.56
N ILE A 342 -0.43 -23.14 -3.78
CA ILE A 342 -0.86 -21.89 -3.14
C ILE A 342 -0.88 -20.78 -4.20
N THR A 343 0.16 -20.71 -5.03
CA THR A 343 0.29 -19.73 -6.11
C THR A 343 -0.83 -19.88 -7.15
N GLU A 344 -1.19 -21.12 -7.52
CA GLU A 344 -2.31 -21.39 -8.42
C GLU A 344 -3.66 -20.89 -7.85
N LYS A 345 -3.87 -21.00 -6.53
CA LYS A 345 -5.09 -20.50 -5.89
C LYS A 345 -5.13 -18.97 -5.85
N GLU A 346 -4.00 -18.33 -5.57
CA GLU A 346 -3.86 -16.87 -5.62
C GLU A 346 -4.11 -16.35 -7.05
N GLU A 347 -3.55 -17.02 -8.06
CA GLU A 347 -3.78 -16.73 -9.47
C GLU A 347 -5.26 -16.83 -9.84
N GLN A 348 -5.94 -17.89 -9.40
CA GLN A 348 -7.40 -18.04 -9.60
C GLN A 348 -8.20 -16.93 -8.93
N GLN A 349 -7.80 -16.49 -7.74
CA GLN A 349 -8.46 -15.37 -7.05
C GLN A 349 -8.24 -14.04 -7.78
N LEU A 350 -7.01 -13.75 -8.22
CA LEU A 350 -6.69 -12.57 -9.02
C LEU A 350 -7.48 -12.57 -10.33
N LYS A 351 -7.52 -13.69 -11.06
CA LYS A 351 -8.36 -13.86 -12.28
C LYS A 351 -9.85 -13.58 -12.01
N ARG A 352 -10.36 -13.91 -10.82
CA ARG A 352 -11.75 -13.58 -10.43
C ARG A 352 -11.94 -12.11 -10.15
N ILE A 353 -11.00 -11.47 -9.44
CA ILE A 353 -11.03 -10.04 -9.11
C ILE A 353 -10.92 -9.20 -10.39
N GLU A 354 -10.00 -9.53 -11.29
CA GLU A 354 -9.85 -8.86 -12.59
C GLU A 354 -11.15 -8.95 -13.40
N LYS A 355 -11.70 -10.16 -13.56
CA LYS A 355 -12.99 -10.36 -14.27
C LYS A 355 -14.14 -9.61 -13.61
N ALA A 356 -14.16 -9.49 -12.28
CA ALA A 356 -15.17 -8.72 -11.57
C ALA A 356 -15.00 -7.22 -11.81
N SER A 357 -13.76 -6.71 -11.75
CA SER A 357 -13.45 -5.30 -12.01
C SER A 357 -13.76 -4.88 -13.45
N GLU A 358 -13.46 -5.74 -14.44
CA GLU A 358 -13.82 -5.48 -15.84
C GLU A 358 -15.34 -5.46 -16.04
N LYS A 359 -16.07 -6.36 -15.37
CA LYS A 359 -17.54 -6.38 -15.41
C LYS A 359 -18.12 -5.12 -14.77
N GLN A 360 -17.55 -4.65 -13.66
CA GLN A 360 -17.95 -3.41 -13.01
C GLN A 360 -17.69 -2.20 -13.91
N LYS A 361 -16.47 -2.04 -14.46
CA LYS A 361 -16.15 -0.98 -15.42
C LYS A 361 -17.09 -0.97 -16.63
N LYS A 362 -17.34 -2.13 -17.25
CA LYS A 362 -18.30 -2.26 -18.36
C LYS A 362 -19.73 -1.89 -17.97
N ALA A 363 -20.13 -2.18 -16.73
CA ALA A 363 -21.45 -1.83 -16.21
C ALA A 363 -21.58 -0.32 -15.94
N GLU A 364 -20.56 0.29 -15.33
CA GLU A 364 -20.43 1.74 -15.11
C GLU A 364 -20.44 2.50 -16.43
N ASP A 365 -19.60 2.09 -17.40
CA ASP A 365 -19.53 2.67 -18.74
C ASP A 365 -20.91 2.68 -19.42
N LYS A 366 -21.63 1.56 -19.33
CA LYS A 366 -22.98 1.38 -19.90
C LYS A 366 -24.01 2.23 -19.17
N ALA A 367 -23.91 2.37 -17.85
CA ALA A 367 -24.80 3.20 -17.04
C ALA A 367 -24.63 4.69 -17.40
N GLU A 368 -23.40 5.16 -17.48
CA GLU A 368 -23.06 6.52 -17.92
C GLU A 368 -23.53 6.79 -19.36
N LEU A 369 -23.33 5.85 -20.29
CA LEU A 369 -23.79 6.00 -21.67
C LEU A 369 -25.31 6.08 -21.75
N LYS A 370 -26.01 5.31 -20.90
CA LYS A 370 -27.48 5.40 -20.77
C LYS A 370 -27.90 6.74 -20.17
N ALA A 371 -27.20 7.25 -19.16
CA ALA A 371 -27.46 8.56 -18.56
C ALA A 371 -27.29 9.70 -19.59
N LEU A 372 -26.19 9.68 -20.36
CA LEU A 372 -25.92 10.65 -21.42
C LEU A 372 -26.98 10.61 -22.54
N LYS A 373 -27.43 9.41 -22.93
CA LYS A 373 -28.51 9.25 -23.91
C LYS A 373 -29.85 9.78 -23.38
N ASN A 374 -30.13 9.59 -22.09
CA ASN A 374 -31.35 10.07 -21.45
C ASN A 374 -31.35 11.60 -21.34
N SER A 375 -30.24 12.23 -20.95
CA SER A 375 -30.11 13.69 -20.88
C SER A 375 -30.28 14.34 -22.25
N TYR A 376 -29.65 13.79 -23.30
CA TYR A 376 -29.86 14.23 -24.69
C TYR A 376 -31.33 14.16 -25.11
N LYS A 377 -32.00 13.02 -24.86
CA LYS A 377 -33.42 12.87 -25.19
C LYS A 377 -34.32 13.85 -24.44
N ALA A 378 -34.04 14.11 -23.16
CA ALA A 378 -34.78 15.07 -22.36
C ALA A 378 -34.66 16.48 -22.94
N LYS A 379 -33.45 16.90 -23.29
CA LYS A 379 -33.18 18.23 -23.86
C LYS A 379 -33.79 18.43 -25.24
N ILE A 380 -33.77 17.39 -26.09
CA ILE A 380 -34.50 17.42 -27.38
C ILE A 380 -36.01 17.55 -27.17
N LYS A 381 -36.57 16.89 -26.14
CA LYS A 381 -37.99 16.99 -25.81
C LYS A 381 -38.36 18.39 -25.31
N GLU A 382 -37.51 18.99 -24.48
CA GLU A 382 -37.66 20.36 -23.98
C GLU A 382 -37.62 21.38 -25.13
N MET A 383 -36.60 21.35 -25.98
CA MET A 383 -36.52 22.22 -27.17
C MET A 383 -37.75 22.06 -28.08
N ASN A 384 -38.25 20.83 -28.25
CA ASN A 384 -39.47 20.59 -29.04
C ASN A 384 -40.72 21.18 -28.40
N ALA A 385 -40.80 21.20 -27.07
CA ALA A 385 -41.91 21.82 -26.35
C ALA A 385 -41.85 23.34 -26.47
N GLU A 386 -40.68 23.96 -26.25
CA GLU A 386 -40.43 25.39 -26.43
C GLU A 386 -40.74 25.87 -27.85
N PHE A 387 -40.34 25.08 -28.86
CA PHE A 387 -40.66 25.38 -30.25
C PHE A 387 -42.18 25.34 -30.53
N LYS A 388 -42.90 24.37 -29.94
CA LYS A 388 -44.36 24.32 -30.07
C LYS A 388 -45.05 25.47 -29.35
N GLU A 389 -44.53 25.90 -28.19
CA GLU A 389 -45.06 27.05 -27.48
C GLU A 389 -44.81 28.36 -28.24
N SER A 390 -43.61 28.56 -28.78
CA SER A 390 -43.29 29.73 -29.61
C SER A 390 -44.10 29.77 -30.90
N GLN A 391 -44.37 28.63 -31.55
CA GLN A 391 -45.29 28.59 -32.70
C GLN A 391 -46.73 28.97 -32.34
N LYS A 392 -47.23 28.52 -31.17
CA LYS A 392 -48.56 28.90 -30.66
C LYS A 392 -48.60 30.39 -30.32
N ASP A 393 -47.56 30.91 -29.68
CA ASP A 393 -47.43 32.34 -29.34
C ASP A 393 -47.40 33.21 -30.61
N TYR A 394 -46.65 32.77 -31.62
CA TYR A 394 -46.60 33.45 -32.91
C TYR A 394 -47.97 33.43 -33.62
N ALA A 395 -48.64 32.28 -33.66
CA ALA A 395 -49.98 32.17 -34.26
C ALA A 395 -51.01 33.03 -33.52
N LEU A 396 -50.85 33.23 -32.20
CA LEU A 396 -51.67 34.13 -31.40
C LEU A 396 -51.40 35.60 -31.76
N ARG A 397 -50.12 35.99 -31.89
CA ARG A 397 -49.72 37.34 -32.32
C ARG A 397 -50.20 37.68 -33.74
N GLU A 398 -50.11 36.72 -34.67
CA GLU A 398 -50.59 36.87 -36.04
C GLU A 398 -52.12 37.02 -36.12
N LYS A 399 -52.86 36.36 -35.22
CA LYS A 399 -54.32 36.54 -35.08
C LYS A 399 -54.72 37.93 -34.58
N ILE A 400 -53.82 38.61 -33.86
CA ILE A 400 -54.00 39.97 -33.36
C ILE A 400 -53.47 40.95 -34.43
N GLN A 401 -54.09 40.98 -35.61
CA GLN A 401 -53.86 42.04 -36.59
C GLN A 401 -54.68 43.28 -36.20
N SER A 402 -54.03 44.37 -35.78
CA SER A 402 -54.63 45.70 -35.68
C SER A 402 -54.12 46.59 -36.80
N SER A 403 -55.01 47.11 -37.64
CA SER A 403 -54.68 48.16 -38.59
C SER A 403 -54.51 49.50 -37.87
N THR A 404 -53.27 50.01 -37.89
CA THR A 404 -52.85 51.39 -37.58
C THR A 404 -52.72 51.81 -36.11
N SER A 405 -51.48 52.17 -35.72
CA SER A 405 -51.09 53.20 -34.73
C SER A 405 -51.71 53.15 -33.32
N GLY A 406 -51.05 52.47 -32.36
CA GLY A 406 -51.27 52.62 -30.92
C GLY A 406 -50.98 51.37 -30.09
N ASN A 407 -50.58 51.52 -28.82
CA ASN A 407 -50.19 50.46 -27.87
C ASN A 407 -51.27 49.37 -27.57
N GLU A 408 -52.46 49.44 -28.17
CA GLU A 408 -53.61 48.57 -27.85
C GLU A 408 -53.41 47.09 -28.21
N ALA A 409 -52.72 46.80 -29.32
CA ALA A 409 -52.43 45.41 -29.72
C ALA A 409 -51.48 44.72 -28.72
N ILE A 410 -50.55 45.49 -28.14
CA ILE A 410 -49.59 45.01 -27.14
C ILE A 410 -50.30 44.76 -25.82
N GLU A 411 -51.23 45.63 -25.41
CA GLU A 411 -52.03 45.45 -24.19
C GLU A 411 -52.99 44.26 -24.29
N LYS A 412 -53.66 44.06 -25.43
CA LYS A 412 -54.51 42.86 -25.66
C LYS A 412 -53.69 41.57 -25.67
N TYR A 413 -52.50 41.56 -26.27
CA TYR A 413 -51.59 40.42 -26.21
C TYR A 413 -51.14 40.13 -24.77
N LYS A 414 -50.77 41.16 -23.99
CA LYS A 414 -50.39 41.00 -22.58
C LYS A 414 -51.55 40.48 -21.72
N ALA A 415 -52.77 40.97 -21.92
CA ALA A 415 -53.96 40.51 -21.20
C ALA A 415 -54.29 39.04 -21.50
N ILE A 416 -54.27 38.63 -22.78
CA ILE A 416 -54.51 37.23 -23.17
C ILE A 416 -53.41 36.31 -22.62
N LYS A 417 -52.14 36.75 -22.63
CA LYS A 417 -51.04 35.98 -22.09
C LYS A 417 -51.14 35.83 -20.56
N ALA A 418 -51.50 36.88 -19.83
CA ALA A 418 -51.74 36.82 -18.38
C ALA A 418 -52.91 35.89 -18.02
N GLU A 419 -53.97 35.85 -18.84
CA GLU A 419 -55.08 34.92 -18.67
C GLU A 419 -54.68 33.47 -18.97
N GLN A 420 -53.84 33.24 -19.99
CA GLN A 420 -53.30 31.91 -20.29
C GLN A 420 -52.30 31.44 -19.22
N GLU A 421 -51.46 32.32 -18.69
CA GLU A 421 -50.51 32.02 -17.61
C GLU A 421 -51.24 31.71 -16.30
N SER A 422 -52.30 32.46 -15.96
CA SER A 422 -53.13 32.15 -14.77
C SER A 422 -53.91 30.83 -14.91
N LYS A 423 -54.43 30.52 -16.11
CA LYS A 423 -55.05 29.21 -16.41
C LYS A 423 -54.05 28.06 -16.34
N LYS A 424 -52.84 28.23 -16.90
CA LYS A 424 -51.75 27.24 -16.79
C LYS A 424 -51.31 27.05 -15.35
N ALA A 425 -51.16 28.13 -14.57
CA ALA A 425 -50.81 28.05 -13.15
C ALA A 425 -51.87 27.28 -12.36
N ALA A 426 -53.15 27.55 -12.60
CA ALA A 426 -54.26 26.83 -11.97
C ALA A 426 -54.32 25.34 -12.39
N GLU A 427 -53.99 25.00 -13.63
CA GLU A 427 -53.89 23.60 -14.06
C GLU A 427 -52.68 22.88 -13.45
N LEU A 428 -51.55 23.58 -13.34
CA LEU A 428 -50.31 23.03 -12.77
C LEU A 428 -50.44 22.82 -11.26
N GLU A 429 -51.14 23.70 -10.55
CA GLU A 429 -51.55 23.46 -9.16
C GLU A 429 -52.52 22.28 -9.03
N LYS A 430 -53.48 22.14 -9.94
CA LYS A 430 -54.37 20.95 -9.97
C LYS A 430 -53.60 19.65 -10.25
N GLN A 431 -52.56 19.68 -11.09
CA GLN A 431 -51.71 18.52 -11.35
C GLN A 431 -50.83 18.20 -10.14
N LYS A 432 -50.16 19.19 -9.54
CA LYS A 432 -49.39 19.01 -8.29
C LYS A 432 -50.26 18.44 -7.17
N ALA A 433 -51.50 18.91 -7.02
CA ALA A 433 -52.44 18.38 -6.05
C ALA A 433 -52.87 16.92 -6.33
N LYS A 434 -52.90 16.50 -7.59
CA LYS A 434 -53.16 15.10 -7.97
C LYS A 434 -51.95 14.21 -7.72
N GLU A 435 -50.74 14.65 -8.08
CA GLU A 435 -49.50 13.91 -7.82
C GLU A 435 -49.24 13.75 -6.31
N LEU A 436 -49.46 14.80 -5.50
CA LEU A 436 -49.37 14.70 -4.04
C LEU A 436 -50.34 13.66 -3.47
N LYS A 437 -51.57 13.59 -3.99
CA LYS A 437 -52.55 12.57 -3.61
C LYS A 437 -52.13 11.16 -4.02
N GLU A 438 -51.46 10.99 -5.16
CA GLU A 438 -50.92 9.70 -5.58
C GLU A 438 -49.71 9.26 -4.75
N ILE A 439 -48.78 10.18 -4.45
CA ILE A 439 -47.64 9.92 -3.57
C ILE A 439 -48.14 9.52 -2.17
N GLN A 440 -49.12 10.25 -1.62
CA GLN A 440 -49.73 9.88 -0.32
C GLN A 440 -50.43 8.51 -0.38
N LYS A 441 -51.12 8.17 -1.48
CA LYS A 441 -51.70 6.83 -1.66
C LYS A 441 -50.64 5.74 -1.79
N GLN A 442 -49.51 6.00 -2.44
CA GLN A 442 -48.40 5.06 -2.55
C GLN A 442 -47.69 4.86 -1.22
N GLN A 443 -47.43 5.95 -0.47
CA GLN A 443 -46.89 5.89 0.89
C GLN A 443 -47.83 5.13 1.85
N ALA A 444 -49.15 5.35 1.76
CA ALA A 444 -50.13 4.60 2.57
C ALA A 444 -50.19 3.10 2.19
N LYS A 445 -49.97 2.76 0.92
CA LYS A 445 -49.85 1.36 0.46
C LYS A 445 -48.54 0.71 0.92
N ALA A 446 -47.43 1.44 0.86
CA ALA A 446 -46.12 0.98 1.36
C ALA A 446 -46.12 0.79 2.88
N ALA A 447 -46.72 1.72 3.65
CA ALA A 447 -46.88 1.59 5.10
C ALA A 447 -47.78 0.40 5.50
N LYS A 448 -48.83 0.09 4.71
CA LYS A 448 -49.64 -1.13 4.90
C LYS A 448 -48.90 -2.42 4.57
N GLN A 449 -47.88 -2.37 3.72
CA GLN A 449 -47.02 -3.52 3.42
C GLN A 449 -45.89 -3.71 4.43
N GLN A 450 -45.48 -2.66 5.16
CA GLN A 450 -44.49 -2.75 6.25
C GLN A 450 -45.08 -3.19 7.60
N ASN A 451 -46.40 -3.05 7.81
CA ASN A 451 -47.12 -3.50 9.01
C ASN A 451 -47.76 -4.91 8.86
N LYS A 452 -47.37 -5.67 7.84
CA LYS A 452 -47.60 -7.11 7.69
C LYS A 452 -46.25 -7.80 7.75
#